data_AF-A0A133UNJ6-F1
#
_entry.id   AF-A0A133UNJ6-F1
#
_cell.length_a   1.000
_cell.length_b   1.000
_cell.length_c   1.000
_cell.angle_alpha   90.00
_cell.angle_beta   90.00
_cell.angle_gamma   90.00
#
_symmetry.space_group_name_H-M   'P 1'
#
loop_
_entity.id
_entity.type
_entity.pdbx_description
1 polymer ?
#
loop_
_entity_poly.entity_id
_entity_poly.type
_entity_poly.pdbx_seq_one_letter_code
_entity_poly.pdbx_strand_id
1 'polypeptide(L)'
;MANVLDTWTRGLVVNRVGRASDLSRGEIEQFMGETLGSLSVISEIPEDEVVQEAEREEVPVTVHNPECPASRAIYELAEVITGESELPYEPYEEEEVDRTVEKLTRALTGSRS
;
A
#
# COMPACT_ATOMS: atom_id res chain seq x y z
N MET A 1 -9.33 -21.36 -4.41
CA MET A 1 -9.89 -21.08 -3.07
C MET A 1 -9.94 -19.56 -2.95
N ALA A 2 -11.10 -18.96 -3.24
CA ALA A 2 -11.32 -17.51 -3.15
C ALA A 2 -12.69 -17.37 -2.48
N ASN A 3 -12.70 -17.42 -1.14
CA ASN A 3 -13.90 -17.26 -0.31
C ASN A 3 -13.51 -17.14 1.18
N VAL A 4 -12.53 -16.28 1.49
CA VAL A 4 -12.34 -15.79 2.86
C VAL A 4 -12.21 -14.28 2.74
N LEU A 5 -13.31 -13.61 3.08
CA LEU A 5 -13.56 -12.16 3.08
C LEU A 5 -14.02 -11.57 1.73
N ASP A 6 -15.31 -11.27 1.68
CA ASP A 6 -15.96 -10.29 0.83
C ASP A 6 -15.47 -8.86 1.19
N THR A 7 -14.15 -8.69 1.30
CA THR A 7 -13.47 -7.48 1.76
C THR A 7 -12.71 -6.88 0.59
N TRP A 8 -13.09 -5.65 0.25
CA TRP A 8 -12.34 -4.83 -0.68
C TRP A 8 -11.05 -4.35 0.00
N THR A 9 -9.91 -4.95 -0.35
CA THR A 9 -8.60 -4.47 0.09
C THR A 9 -8.19 -3.27 -0.76
N ARG A 10 -7.96 -2.10 -0.16
CA ARG A 10 -7.58 -0.86 -0.88
C ARG A 10 -6.08 -0.69 -1.11
N GLY A 11 -5.24 -1.38 -0.34
CA GLY A 11 -3.78 -1.25 -0.43
C GLY A 11 -3.08 -1.72 0.85
N LEU A 12 -1.76 -1.52 0.89
CA LEU A 12 -0.88 -1.92 1.98
C LEU A 12 -0.43 -0.71 2.81
N VAL A 13 -0.41 -0.87 4.13
CA VAL A 13 0.23 0.08 5.04
C VAL A 13 1.50 -0.57 5.57
N VAL A 14 2.65 0.08 5.36
CA VAL A 14 3.94 -0.43 5.82
C VAL A 14 4.35 0.36 7.07
N ASN A 15 4.49 -0.34 8.19
CA ASN A 15 4.83 0.28 9.47
C ASN A 15 6.32 0.13 9.79
N ARG A 16 6.84 1.07 10.57
CA ARG A 16 8.21 1.10 11.11
C ARG A 16 9.29 1.23 10.03
N VAL A 17 9.03 2.07 9.03
CA VAL A 17 10.03 2.38 8.00
C VAL A 17 11.13 3.31 8.51
N GLY A 18 12.30 3.27 7.90
CA GLY A 18 13.49 4.05 8.26
C GLY A 18 14.55 3.29 9.08
N ARG A 19 14.44 1.97 9.26
CA ARG A 19 15.47 1.14 9.91
C ARG A 19 16.47 0.61 8.87
N ALA A 20 17.70 0.33 9.31
CA ALA A 20 18.78 -0.15 8.45
C ALA A 20 18.53 -1.54 7.81
N SER A 21 17.39 -2.19 8.12
CA SER A 21 17.02 -3.54 7.69
C SER A 21 15.77 -3.56 6.79
N ASP A 22 15.32 -2.40 6.31
CA ASP A 22 14.04 -2.31 5.64
C ASP A 22 14.10 -2.86 4.22
N LEU A 23 13.09 -3.66 3.90
CA LEU A 23 12.79 -4.02 2.51
C LEU A 23 12.34 -2.75 1.78
N SER A 24 12.78 -2.60 0.54
CA SER A 24 12.30 -1.50 -0.28
C SER A 24 10.80 -1.64 -0.58
N ARG A 25 10.12 -0.51 -0.79
CA ARG A 25 8.72 -0.49 -1.21
C ARG A 25 8.44 -1.41 -2.40
N GLY A 26 9.32 -1.41 -3.41
CA GLY A 26 9.18 -2.25 -4.59
C GLY A 26 9.27 -3.75 -4.30
N GLU A 27 10.14 -4.17 -3.37
CA GLU A 27 10.23 -5.58 -2.94
C GLU A 27 8.95 -6.01 -2.19
N ILE A 28 8.40 -5.12 -1.35
CA ILE A 28 7.14 -5.37 -0.64
C ILE A 28 5.98 -5.49 -1.62
N GLU A 29 5.84 -4.54 -2.54
CA GLU A 29 4.78 -4.52 -3.55
C GLU A 29 4.89 -5.73 -4.50
N GLN A 30 6.10 -6.12 -4.93
CA GLN A 30 6.31 -7.30 -5.75
C GLN A 30 5.88 -8.58 -5.03
N PHE A 31 6.35 -8.79 -3.80
CA PHE A 31 6.04 -9.98 -3.02
C PHE A 31 4.52 -10.12 -2.76
N MET A 32 3.88 -9.01 -2.41
CA MET A 32 2.44 -9.00 -2.14
C MET A 32 1.63 -9.13 -3.45
N GLY A 33 2.13 -8.53 -4.54
CA GLY A 33 1.61 -8.67 -5.90
C GLY A 33 1.49 -10.12 -6.36
N GLU A 34 2.53 -10.92 -6.10
CA GLU A 34 2.56 -12.35 -6.43
C GLU A 34 1.59 -13.18 -5.57
N THR A 35 1.22 -12.69 -4.37
CA THR A 35 0.45 -13.45 -3.37
C THR A 35 -1.05 -13.10 -3.34
N LEU A 36 -1.39 -11.82 -3.48
CA LEU A 36 -2.73 -11.28 -3.22
C LEU A 36 -3.30 -10.45 -4.39
N GLY A 37 -2.64 -10.47 -5.54
CA GLY A 37 -2.92 -9.53 -6.64
C GLY A 37 -2.21 -8.19 -6.42
N SER A 38 -2.27 -7.31 -7.40
CA SER A 38 -1.59 -6.01 -7.42
C SER A 38 -2.03 -5.08 -6.29
N LEU A 39 -1.47 -5.28 -5.10
CA LEU A 39 -1.66 -4.42 -3.94
C LEU A 39 -0.50 -3.42 -3.87
N SER A 40 -0.82 -2.15 -4.01
CA SER A 40 0.12 -1.05 -3.86
C SER A 40 0.20 -0.57 -2.41
N VAL A 41 1.35 -0.03 -2.02
CA VAL A 41 1.51 0.64 -0.73
C VAL A 41 0.80 1.99 -0.78
N ILE A 42 -0.16 2.19 0.14
CA ILE A 42 -0.95 3.42 0.28
C ILE A 42 -0.37 4.37 1.33
N SER A 43 0.45 3.88 2.25
CA SER A 43 1.14 4.70 3.24
C SER A 43 2.30 3.94 3.87
N GLU A 44 3.33 4.69 4.24
CA GLU A 44 4.46 4.23 5.03
C GLU A 44 4.50 5.02 6.34
N ILE A 45 4.39 4.33 7.47
CA ILE A 45 4.45 4.94 8.80
C ILE A 45 5.87 4.75 9.34
N PRO A 46 6.62 5.85 9.59
CA PRO A 46 8.01 5.75 10.04
C PRO A 46 8.12 5.15 11.44
N GLU A 47 9.28 4.58 11.73
CA GLU A 47 9.68 4.30 13.11
C GLU A 47 9.75 5.63 13.89
N ASP A 48 9.08 5.67 15.04
CA ASP A 48 8.98 6.86 15.86
C ASP A 48 8.94 6.46 17.34
N GLU A 49 9.89 6.96 18.13
CA GLU A 49 10.02 6.65 19.56
C GLU A 49 8.78 7.14 20.35
N VAL A 50 8.13 8.20 19.88
CA VAL A 50 6.93 8.79 20.50
C VAL A 50 5.76 7.82 20.48
N VAL A 51 5.73 6.85 19.56
CA VAL A 51 4.72 5.78 19.56
C VAL A 51 4.83 4.92 20.82
N GLN A 52 6.05 4.57 21.23
CA GLN A 52 6.26 3.77 22.45
C GLN A 52 5.95 4.58 23.72
N GLU A 53 6.16 5.90 23.69
CA GLU A 53 5.78 6.79 24.79
C GLU A 53 4.26 6.87 24.93
N ALA A 54 3.54 7.09 23.82
CA ALA A 54 2.08 7.11 23.78
C ALA A 54 1.46 5.78 24.24
N GLU A 55 2.04 4.64 23.85
CA GLU A 55 1.63 3.31 24.31
C GLU A 55 1.71 3.16 25.84
N ARG A 56 2.76 3.70 26.48
CA ARG A 56 2.90 3.67 27.96
C ARG A 56 1.85 4.50 28.67
N GLU A 57 1.33 5.54 28.00
CA GLU A 57 0.26 6.39 28.50
C GLU A 57 -1.15 5.88 28.10
N GLU A 58 -1.23 4.73 27.42
CA GLU A 58 -2.47 4.10 26.95
C GLU A 58 -3.32 5.02 26.05
N VAL A 59 -2.66 5.91 25.30
CA VAL A 59 -3.32 6.85 24.37
C VAL A 59 -2.79 6.68 22.95
N PRO A 60 -3.62 6.92 21.91
CA PRO A 60 -3.13 6.91 20.54
C PRO A 60 -2.04 7.96 20.32
N VAL A 61 -1.02 7.65 19.51
CA VAL A 61 0.06 8.60 19.19
C VAL A 61 -0.47 9.90 18.57
N THR A 62 -1.54 9.82 17.78
CA THR A 62 -2.22 10.98 17.18
C THR A 62 -2.85 11.93 18.20
N VAL A 63 -3.17 11.44 19.40
CA VAL A 63 -3.68 12.23 20.53
C VAL A 63 -2.54 12.69 21.43
N HIS A 64 -1.59 11.80 21.73
CA HIS A 64 -0.45 12.08 22.59
C HIS A 64 0.47 13.16 21.98
N ASN A 65 0.83 13.02 20.71
CA ASN A 65 1.62 13.99 19.97
C ASN A 65 1.16 14.05 18.49
N PRO A 66 0.26 14.98 18.16
CA PRO A 66 -0.28 15.11 16.80
C PRO A 66 0.75 15.52 15.74
N GLU A 67 1.89 16.09 16.13
CA GLU A 67 2.86 16.66 15.20
C GLU A 67 4.05 15.74 14.91
N CYS A 68 4.15 14.59 15.59
CA CYS A 68 5.24 13.66 15.35
C CYS A 68 5.13 12.99 13.96
N PRO A 69 6.26 12.50 13.40
CA PRO A 69 6.27 11.87 12.09
C PRO A 69 5.24 10.75 11.91
N ALA A 70 5.08 9.87 12.91
CA ALA A 70 4.09 8.79 12.83
C ALA A 70 2.65 9.33 12.80
N SER A 71 2.33 10.32 13.63
CA SER A 71 1.00 10.94 13.64
C SER A 71 0.66 11.60 12.32
N ARG A 72 1.60 12.33 11.71
CA ARG A 72 1.41 12.95 10.39
C ARG A 72 1.12 11.91 9.31
N ALA A 73 1.91 10.83 9.25
CA ALA A 73 1.69 9.74 8.30
C ALA A 73 0.32 9.06 8.49
N ILE A 74 -0.14 8.93 9.75
CA ILE A 74 -1.48 8.39 10.04
C ILE A 74 -2.59 9.35 9.57
N TYR A 75 -2.42 10.66 9.73
CA TYR A 75 -3.39 11.64 9.21
C TYR A 75 -3.44 11.62 7.68
N GLU A 76 -2.30 11.59 7.01
CA GLU A 76 -2.21 11.45 5.54
C GLU A 76 -2.89 10.15 5.05
N LEU A 77 -2.65 9.03 5.75
CA LEU A 77 -3.35 7.77 5.48
C LEU A 77 -4.87 7.91 5.66
N ALA A 78 -5.32 8.66 6.67
CA ALA A 78 -6.75 8.88 6.90
C ALA A 78 -7.40 9.66 5.75
N GLU A 79 -6.73 10.67 5.19
CA GLU A 79 -7.20 11.40 4.01
C GLU A 79 -7.36 10.48 2.79
N VAL A 80 -6.40 9.57 2.57
CA VAL A 80 -6.48 8.56 1.49
C VAL A 80 -7.65 7.59 1.73
N ILE A 81 -7.85 7.12 2.96
CA ILE A 81 -8.92 6.18 3.30
C ILE A 81 -10.31 6.83 3.18
N THR A 82 -10.44 8.09 3.54
CA THR A 82 -11.69 8.85 3.46
C THR A 82 -11.99 9.35 2.05
N GLY A 83 -11.01 9.32 1.15
CA GLY A 83 -11.12 9.80 -0.22
C GLY A 83 -10.97 11.32 -0.34
N GLU A 84 -10.42 11.97 0.68
CA GLU A 84 -10.07 13.40 0.66
C GLU A 84 -8.78 13.66 -0.13
N SER A 85 -7.91 12.65 -0.24
CA SER A 85 -6.67 12.67 -1.02
C SER A 85 -6.64 11.55 -2.06
N GLU A 86 -6.01 11.81 -3.21
CA GLU A 86 -5.85 10.82 -4.28
C GLU A 86 -4.95 9.65 -3.83
N LEU A 87 -5.15 8.49 -4.44
CA LEU A 87 -4.30 7.33 -4.17
C LEU A 87 -2.86 7.63 -4.65
N PRO A 88 -1.82 7.30 -3.86
CA PRO A 88 -0.42 7.61 -4.20
C PRO A 88 0.14 6.71 -5.32
N TYR A 89 -0.73 6.04 -6.07
CA TYR A 89 -0.40 5.22 -7.22
C TYR A 89 -1.37 5.55 -8.36
N GLU A 90 -0.83 5.70 -9.56
CA GLU A 90 -1.66 5.70 -10.75
C GLU A 90 -2.19 4.26 -10.93
N PRO A 91 -3.51 4.06 -11.13
CA PRO A 91 -3.99 2.77 -11.61
C PRO A 91 -3.23 2.46 -12.90
N TYR A 92 -2.68 1.25 -13.03
CA TYR A 92 -1.87 0.79 -14.18
C TYR A 92 -2.23 1.54 -15.47
N GLU A 93 -1.26 2.22 -16.07
CA GLU A 93 -1.46 2.94 -17.33
C GLU A 93 -2.22 2.03 -18.30
N GLU A 94 -3.29 2.52 -18.91
CA GLU A 94 -4.12 1.75 -19.87
C GLU A 94 -3.23 1.07 -20.93
N GLU A 95 -2.10 1.66 -21.29
CA GLU A 95 -1.11 1.09 -22.21
C GLU A 95 -0.47 -0.23 -21.75
N GLU A 96 -0.21 -0.43 -20.46
CA GLU A 96 0.34 -1.69 -19.94
C GLU A 96 -0.71 -2.81 -19.94
N VAL A 97 -1.95 -2.43 -19.63
CA VAL A 97 -3.11 -3.33 -19.69
C VAL A 97 -3.35 -3.74 -21.14
N ASP A 98 -3.36 -2.79 -22.08
CA ASP A 98 -3.55 -3.04 -23.50
C ASP A 98 -2.45 -3.92 -24.09
N ARG A 99 -1.17 -3.67 -23.76
CA ARG A 99 -0.05 -4.54 -24.18
C ARG A 99 -0.18 -5.96 -23.65
N THR A 100 -0.70 -6.11 -22.44
CA THR A 100 -0.92 -7.42 -21.82
C THR A 100 -2.09 -8.16 -22.48
N VAL A 101 -3.19 -7.44 -22.74
CA VAL A 101 -4.36 -7.95 -23.46
C VAL A 101 -3.97 -8.38 -24.87
N GLU A 102 -3.14 -7.61 -25.57
CA GLU A 102 -2.70 -7.92 -26.93
C GLU A 102 -1.82 -9.20 -26.95
N LYS A 103 -0.89 -9.34 -26.01
CA LYS A 103 -0.06 -10.55 -25.86
C LYS A 103 -0.89 -11.80 -25.56
N LEU A 104 -1.86 -11.68 -24.65
CA LEU A 104 -2.77 -12.78 -24.30
C LEU A 104 -3.68 -13.15 -25.46
N THR A 105 -4.24 -12.15 -26.15
CA THR A 105 -5.07 -12.33 -27.34
C THR A 105 -4.29 -13.06 -28.42
N ARG A 106 -3.02 -12.69 -28.67
CA ARG A 106 -2.14 -13.37 -29.63
C ARG A 106 -1.85 -14.82 -29.24
N ALA A 107 -1.60 -15.08 -27.96
CA ALA A 107 -1.34 -16.43 -27.45
C ALA A 107 -2.57 -17.35 -27.54
N LEU A 108 -3.76 -16.82 -27.25
CA LEU A 108 -5.02 -17.58 -27.22
C LEU A 108 -5.62 -17.78 -28.62
N THR A 109 -5.51 -16.78 -29.49
CA THR A 109 -6.06 -16.86 -30.86
C THR A 109 -5.07 -17.44 -31.86
N GLY A 110 -3.82 -17.70 -31.46
CA GLY A 110 -2.81 -18.35 -32.28
C GLY A 110 -2.49 -17.60 -33.58
N SER A 111 -2.73 -16.29 -33.63
CA SER A 111 -2.62 -15.53 -34.87
C SER A 111 -1.16 -15.36 -35.26
N ARG A 112 -0.73 -16.21 -36.20
CA ARG A 112 0.49 -16.04 -36.99
C ARG A 112 0.26 -14.88 -37.96
N SER A 113 0.92 -13.76 -37.71
CA SER A 113 1.50 -12.86 -38.72
C SER A 113 2.65 -12.11 -38.08
#